data_AF-A0A838QYX5-F1
#
_entry.id   AF-A0A838QYX5-F1
#
_cell.length_a   1.000
_cell.length_b   1.000
_cell.length_c   1.000
_cell.angle_alpha   90.00
_cell.angle_beta   90.00
_cell.angle_gamma   90.00
#
_symmetry.space_group_name_H-M   'P 1'
#
loop_
_entity.id
_entity.type
_entity.pdbx_description
1 polymer ?
#
loop_
_entity_poly.entity_id
_entity_poly.type
_entity_poly.pdbx_seq_one_letter_code
_entity_poly.pdbx_strand_id
1 'polypeptide(L)'
;MNYEKIAADKKEFHERHGGNSVTVDGWHLYANGARREVALVAALHEPPQDYPTRRKLVLKYYEVLLQQAAFAFEQLKNQLNQQLIASERTRNLPFPTFPPDEKELEELKALKAEADKRRKKLKKVQAQLDDEKPEYLRQREQRSSEHQESVARVRDQLKQIRI
;
A
#
# COMPACT_ATOMS: atom_id res chain seq x y z
N MET A 1 20.56 -24.12 19.53
CA MET A 1 19.58 -23.50 18.62
C MET A 1 20.11 -23.69 17.19
N ASN A 2 19.39 -24.36 16.30
CA ASN A 2 19.89 -24.71 14.97
C ASN A 2 19.52 -23.60 13.96
N TYR A 3 20.47 -22.70 13.68
CA TYR A 3 20.26 -21.56 12.80
C TYR A 3 19.97 -21.96 11.34
N GLU A 4 20.52 -23.09 10.87
CA GLU A 4 20.30 -23.58 9.52
C GLU A 4 18.84 -23.99 9.31
N LYS A 5 18.25 -24.63 10.32
CA LYS A 5 16.83 -25.00 10.31
C LYS A 5 15.93 -23.77 10.25
N ILE A 6 16.21 -22.74 11.06
CA ILE A 6 15.44 -21.49 11.07
C ILE A 6 15.51 -20.78 9.71
N ALA A 7 16.67 -20.79 9.06
CA ALA A 7 16.84 -20.21 7.73
C ALA A 7 16.08 -21.00 6.66
N ALA A 8 16.12 -22.34 6.73
CA ALA A 8 15.36 -23.21 5.83
C ALA A 8 13.85 -22.99 5.97
N ASP A 9 13.32 -22.99 7.20
CA ASP A 9 11.89 -22.78 7.48
C ASP A 9 11.42 -21.42 6.94
N LYS A 10 12.23 -20.37 7.08
CA LYS A 10 11.93 -19.03 6.54
C LYS A 10 11.89 -19.01 5.01
N LYS A 11 12.81 -19.72 4.37
CA LYS A 11 12.87 -19.82 2.90
C LYS A 11 11.66 -20.56 2.37
N GLU A 12 11.34 -21.71 2.95
CA GLU A 12 10.15 -22.49 2.58
C GLU A 12 8.87 -21.68 2.77
N PHE A 13 8.74 -20.98 3.91
CA PHE A 13 7.61 -20.10 4.17
C PHE A 13 7.48 -19.00 3.10
N HIS A 14 8.60 -18.37 2.72
CA HIS A 14 8.62 -17.32 1.71
C HIS A 14 8.17 -17.84 0.34
N GLU A 15 8.67 -18.99 -0.09
CA GLU A 15 8.32 -19.61 -1.36
C GLU A 15 6.84 -20.05 -1.38
N ARG A 16 6.37 -20.70 -0.32
CA ARG A 16 4.98 -21.15 -0.18
C ARG A 16 3.95 -20.03 -0.26
N HIS A 17 4.32 -18.81 0.12
CA HIS A 17 3.44 -17.63 0.07
C HIS A 17 3.74 -16.70 -1.12
N GLY A 18 4.39 -17.23 -2.17
CA GLY A 18 4.51 -16.58 -3.48
C GLY A 18 5.79 -15.81 -3.72
N GLY A 19 6.79 -15.94 -2.83
CA GLY A 19 8.15 -15.40 -3.03
C GLY A 19 8.24 -13.87 -3.07
N ASN A 20 7.15 -13.15 -2.80
CA ASN A 20 7.11 -11.70 -2.81
C ASN A 20 6.51 -11.21 -1.50
N SER A 21 7.25 -10.34 -0.82
CA SER A 21 6.83 -9.75 0.45
C SER A 21 7.20 -8.27 0.50
N VAL A 22 6.44 -7.49 1.26
CA VAL A 22 6.80 -6.11 1.63
C VAL A 22 7.11 -6.05 3.12
N THR A 23 8.04 -5.19 3.52
CA THR A 23 8.38 -4.99 4.93
C THR A 23 7.54 -3.87 5.52
N VAL A 24 6.84 -4.15 6.62
CA VAL A 24 5.96 -3.23 7.35
C VAL A 24 6.13 -3.48 8.84
N ASP A 25 6.53 -2.45 9.60
CA ASP A 25 6.59 -2.48 11.07
C ASP A 25 7.35 -3.70 11.66
N GLY A 26 8.47 -4.09 11.05
CA GLY A 26 9.25 -5.26 11.49
C GLY A 26 8.74 -6.62 10.99
N TRP A 27 7.75 -6.62 10.10
CA TRP A 27 7.18 -7.83 9.48
C TRP A 27 7.37 -7.84 7.97
N HIS A 28 7.72 -8.99 7.42
CA HIS A 28 7.48 -9.29 6.01
C HIS A 28 6.03 -9.74 5.83
N LEU A 29 5.27 -8.98 5.06
CA LEU A 29 3.87 -9.20 4.75
C LEU A 29 3.73 -9.73 3.31
N TYR A 30 2.85 -10.70 3.11
CA TYR A 30 2.63 -11.36 1.83
C TYR A 30 1.25 -11.03 1.25
N ALA A 31 1.07 -11.26 -0.05
CA ALA A 31 -0.15 -10.91 -0.78
C ALA A 31 -1.42 -11.60 -0.28
N ASN A 32 -1.31 -12.74 0.39
CA ASN A 32 -2.41 -13.50 0.97
C ASN A 32 -2.68 -13.14 2.45
N GLY A 33 -1.92 -12.22 3.04
CA GLY A 33 -2.03 -11.84 4.45
C GLY A 33 -1.19 -12.68 5.40
N ALA A 34 -0.42 -13.67 4.91
CA ALA A 34 0.63 -14.30 5.72
C ALA A 34 1.66 -13.24 6.14
N ARG A 35 2.34 -13.46 7.26
CA ARG A 35 3.43 -12.58 7.70
C ARG A 35 4.51 -13.34 8.46
N ARG A 36 5.76 -12.91 8.31
CA ARG A 36 6.87 -13.35 9.16
C ARG A 36 7.63 -12.18 9.73
N GLU A 37 8.12 -12.30 10.95
CA GLU A 37 8.94 -11.25 11.54
C GLU A 37 10.29 -11.14 10.80
N VAL A 38 10.88 -9.94 10.81
CA VAL A 38 12.20 -9.70 10.21
C VAL A 38 13.32 -10.29 11.08
N ALA A 39 13.11 -10.34 12.39
CA ALA A 39 14.09 -10.80 13.38
C ALA A 39 14.64 -12.21 13.12
N LEU A 40 15.83 -12.51 13.65
CA LEU A 40 16.53 -13.77 13.37
C LEU A 40 15.73 -15.00 13.82
N VAL A 41 15.04 -14.91 14.96
CA VAL A 41 14.09 -15.92 15.46
C VAL A 41 12.67 -15.42 15.18
N ALA A 42 12.26 -15.48 13.91
CA ALA A 42 11.01 -14.86 13.47
C ALA A 42 9.80 -15.74 13.77
N ALA A 43 8.75 -15.14 14.34
CA ALA A 43 7.43 -15.75 14.29
C ALA A 43 6.96 -15.85 12.83
N LEU A 44 6.46 -17.04 12.46
CA LEU A 44 5.82 -17.30 11.17
C LEU A 44 4.31 -17.37 11.41
N HIS A 45 3.54 -16.56 10.70
CA HIS A 45 2.08 -16.54 10.80
C HIS A 45 1.47 -16.82 9.43
N GLU A 46 0.74 -17.92 9.36
CA GLU A 46 -0.14 -18.22 8.24
C GLU A 46 -1.15 -17.09 7.99
N PRO A 47 -1.74 -17.02 6.78
CA PRO A 47 -2.87 -16.14 6.51
C PRO A 47 -3.96 -16.31 7.58
N PRO A 48 -4.44 -15.21 8.19
CA PRO A 48 -5.55 -15.29 9.12
C PRO A 48 -6.79 -15.91 8.47
N GLN A 49 -7.49 -16.78 9.19
CA GLN A 49 -8.75 -17.34 8.74
C GLN A 49 -9.91 -16.36 8.93
N ASP A 50 -9.79 -15.45 9.90
CA ASP A 50 -10.80 -14.44 10.13
C ASP A 50 -10.77 -13.39 9.01
N TYR A 51 -11.93 -13.19 8.39
CA TYR A 51 -12.08 -12.29 7.25
C TYR A 51 -11.60 -10.85 7.55
N PRO A 52 -11.95 -10.22 8.69
CA PRO A 52 -11.54 -8.84 8.96
C PRO A 52 -10.01 -8.65 9.01
N THR A 53 -9.28 -9.53 9.71
CA THR A 53 -7.82 -9.43 9.82
C THR A 53 -7.17 -9.79 8.50
N ARG A 54 -7.62 -10.86 7.82
CA ARG A 54 -7.13 -11.22 6.48
C ARG A 54 -7.27 -10.05 5.51
N ARG A 55 -8.47 -9.45 5.42
CA ARG A 55 -8.75 -8.28 4.57
C ARG A 55 -7.79 -7.14 4.88
N LYS A 56 -7.62 -6.79 6.17
CA LYS A 56 -6.73 -5.71 6.59
C LYS A 56 -5.29 -5.94 6.13
N LEU A 57 -4.76 -7.15 6.33
CA LEU A 57 -3.39 -7.50 5.96
C LEU A 57 -3.19 -7.54 4.44
N VAL A 58 -4.12 -8.14 3.71
CA VAL A 58 -4.06 -8.17 2.24
C VAL A 58 -4.10 -6.76 1.65
N LEU A 59 -5.00 -5.89 2.12
CA LEU A 59 -5.04 -4.51 1.65
C LEU A 59 -3.76 -3.76 1.99
N LYS A 60 -3.24 -3.90 3.21
CA LYS A 60 -1.99 -3.26 3.63
C LYS A 60 -0.81 -3.65 2.72
N TYR A 61 -0.72 -4.91 2.30
CA TYR A 61 0.30 -5.36 1.35
C TYR A 61 0.25 -4.58 0.02
N TYR A 62 -0.94 -4.48 -0.59
CA TYR A 62 -1.10 -3.80 -1.87
C TYR A 62 -0.99 -2.28 -1.76
N GLU A 63 -1.41 -1.70 -0.63
CA GLU A 63 -1.20 -0.28 -0.31
C GLU A 63 0.28 0.07 -0.27
N VAL A 64 1.10 -0.75 0.40
CA VAL A 64 2.54 -0.52 0.50
C VAL A 64 3.21 -0.62 -0.86
N LEU A 65 2.83 -1.59 -1.70
CA LEU A 65 3.33 -1.67 -3.08
C LEU A 65 2.97 -0.41 -3.90
N LEU A 66 1.75 0.10 -3.75
CA LEU A 66 1.34 1.34 -4.40
C LEU A 66 2.14 2.54 -3.86
N GLN A 67 2.34 2.63 -2.55
CA GLN A 67 3.13 3.69 -1.92
C GLN A 67 4.58 3.69 -2.42
N GLN A 68 5.22 2.53 -2.51
CA GLN A 68 6.58 2.39 -3.03
C GLN A 68 6.68 2.85 -4.49
N ALA A 69 5.74 2.41 -5.35
CA ALA A 69 5.72 2.81 -6.76
C ALA A 69 5.45 4.31 -6.93
N ALA A 70 4.50 4.87 -6.15
CA ALA A 70 4.20 6.30 -6.16
C ALA A 70 5.37 7.14 -5.65
N PHE A 71 6.06 6.68 -4.61
CA PHE A 71 7.24 7.35 -4.07
C PHE A 71 8.39 7.38 -5.09
N ALA A 72 8.69 6.27 -5.76
CA ALA A 72 9.70 6.21 -6.80
C ALA A 72 9.38 7.18 -7.95
N PHE A 73 8.12 7.22 -8.40
CA PHE A 73 7.67 8.18 -9.41
C PHE A 73 7.86 9.64 -8.98
N GLU A 74 7.41 10.00 -7.77
CA GLU A 74 7.52 11.37 -7.27
C GLU A 74 8.98 11.77 -7.01
N GLN A 75 9.85 10.84 -6.57
CA GLN A 75 11.28 11.11 -6.43
C GLN A 75 11.93 11.49 -7.77
N LEU A 76 11.75 10.67 -8.81
CA LEU A 76 12.33 10.96 -10.12
C LEU A 76 11.75 12.24 -10.71
N LYS A 77 10.43 12.44 -10.62
CA LYS A 77 9.78 13.68 -11.06
C LYS A 77 10.37 14.92 -10.40
N ASN A 78 10.60 14.87 -9.08
CA ASN A 78 11.19 15.99 -8.34
C ASN A 78 12.65 16.23 -8.71
N GLN A 79 13.43 15.16 -8.92
CA GLN A 79 14.80 15.27 -9.42
C GLN A 79 14.86 15.96 -10.79
N LEU A 80 14.04 15.51 -11.75
CA LEU A 80 13.99 16.07 -13.10
C LEU A 80 13.56 17.54 -13.09
N ASN A 81 12.58 17.90 -12.24
CA ASN A 81 12.18 19.29 -12.05
C ASN A 81 13.31 20.16 -11.49
N GLN A 82 14.09 19.64 -10.53
CA GLN A 82 15.24 20.36 -9.99
C GLN A 82 16.35 20.55 -11.03
N GLN A 83 16.63 19.54 -11.84
CA GLN A 83 17.56 19.63 -12.97
C GLN A 83 17.11 20.68 -13.99
N LEU A 84 15.82 20.70 -14.34
CA LEU A 84 15.25 21.70 -15.24
C LEU A 84 15.43 23.12 -14.69
N ILE A 85 15.04 23.37 -13.43
CA ILE A 85 15.19 24.68 -12.77
C ILE A 85 16.67 25.10 -12.71
N ALA A 86 17.58 24.16 -12.43
CA ALA A 86 19.01 24.45 -12.45
C ALA A 86 19.47 24.87 -13.86
N SER A 87 19.04 24.15 -14.91
CA SER A 87 19.39 24.48 -16.29
C SER A 87 18.90 25.85 -16.74
N GLU A 88 17.73 26.28 -16.29
CA GLU A 88 17.21 27.61 -16.58
C GLU A 88 18.00 28.71 -15.88
N ARG A 89 18.38 28.49 -14.60
CA ARG A 89 19.11 29.47 -13.78
C ARG A 89 20.57 29.65 -14.20
N THR A 90 21.21 28.59 -14.68
CA THR A 90 22.64 28.60 -15.00
C THR A 90 22.92 28.82 -16.49
N ARG A 91 21.94 29.28 -17.28
CA ARG A 91 22.10 29.61 -18.71
C ARG A 91 23.30 30.52 -19.03
N ASN A 92 23.80 31.28 -18.04
CA ASN A 92 24.95 32.19 -18.16
C ASN A 92 26.19 31.77 -17.32
N LEU A 93 26.24 30.56 -16.77
CA LEU A 93 27.38 30.09 -15.97
C LEU A 93 28.34 29.21 -16.81
N PRO A 94 29.64 29.15 -16.44
CA PRO A 94 30.66 28.40 -17.18
C PRO A 94 30.53 26.87 -17.07
N PHE A 95 29.61 26.36 -16.25
CA PHE A 95 29.36 24.94 -16.07
C PHE A 95 28.04 24.55 -16.74
N PRO A 96 28.06 23.64 -17.74
CA PRO A 96 26.84 23.20 -18.38
C PRO A 96 26.04 22.33 -17.41
N THR A 97 24.83 22.77 -17.09
CA THR A 97 23.78 21.90 -16.55
C THR A 97 22.93 21.44 -17.72
N PHE A 98 22.67 20.14 -17.80
CA PHE A 98 21.92 19.55 -18.89
C PHE A 98 20.45 19.42 -18.49
N PRO A 99 19.51 19.72 -19.41
CA PRO A 99 18.11 19.42 -19.19
C PRO A 99 17.91 17.89 -19.10
N PRO A 100 16.78 17.43 -18.53
CA PRO A 100 16.41 16.02 -18.53
C PRO A 100 16.51 15.36 -19.91
N ASP A 101 17.08 14.16 -19.98
CA ASP A 101 17.23 13.42 -21.23
C ASP A 101 16.00 12.55 -21.58
N GLU A 102 15.96 12.01 -22.80
CA GLU A 102 14.84 11.17 -23.26
C GLU A 102 14.72 9.88 -22.44
N LYS A 103 15.83 9.32 -21.95
CA LYS A 103 15.81 8.08 -21.17
C LYS A 103 15.19 8.30 -19.80
N GLU A 104 15.53 9.40 -19.13
CA GLU A 104 14.95 9.79 -17.84
C GLU A 104 13.43 10.03 -17.97
N LEU A 105 12.99 10.62 -19.09
CA LEU A 105 11.56 10.80 -19.37
C LEU A 105 10.84 9.47 -19.61
N GLU A 106 11.45 8.52 -20.32
CA GLU A 106 10.89 7.18 -20.50
C GLU A 106 10.84 6.40 -19.18
N GLU A 107 11.86 6.52 -18.33
CA GLU A 107 11.84 5.94 -16.98
C GLU A 107 10.70 6.54 -16.14
N LEU A 108 10.51 7.85 -16.18
CA LEU A 108 9.41 8.52 -15.50
C LEU A 108 8.03 8.01 -15.97
N LYS A 109 7.86 7.81 -17.28
CA LYS A 109 6.63 7.20 -17.84
C LYS A 109 6.45 5.77 -17.36
N ALA A 110 7.51 4.97 -17.31
CA ALA A 110 7.46 3.59 -16.83
C ALA A 110 7.05 3.53 -15.34
N LEU A 111 7.64 4.39 -14.49
CA LEU A 111 7.28 4.49 -13.07
C LEU A 111 5.82 4.92 -12.87
N LYS A 112 5.34 5.89 -13.67
CA LYS A 112 3.93 6.28 -13.67
C LYS A 112 3.02 5.10 -14.02
N ALA A 113 3.35 4.37 -15.09
CA ALA A 113 2.57 3.22 -15.54
C ALA A 113 2.54 2.12 -14.47
N GLU A 114 3.65 1.88 -13.78
CA GLU A 114 3.72 0.93 -12.67
C GLU A 114 2.85 1.38 -11.48
N ALA A 115 2.90 2.65 -11.08
CA ALA A 115 2.03 3.19 -10.03
C ALA A 115 0.53 3.05 -10.39
N ASP A 116 0.16 3.35 -11.64
CA ASP A 116 -1.21 3.19 -12.14
C ASP A 116 -1.64 1.71 -12.15
N LYS A 117 -0.75 0.80 -12.54
CA LYS A 117 -0.98 -0.65 -12.48
C LYS A 117 -1.22 -1.14 -11.05
N ARG A 118 -0.40 -0.70 -10.09
CA ARG A 118 -0.56 -1.04 -8.66
C ARG A 118 -1.87 -0.49 -8.11
N ARG A 119 -2.24 0.74 -8.47
CA ARG A 119 -3.52 1.37 -8.08
C ARG A 119 -4.71 0.56 -8.59
N LYS A 120 -4.70 0.16 -9.86
CA LYS A 120 -5.75 -0.70 -10.45
C LYS A 120 -5.82 -2.05 -9.74
N LYS A 121 -4.67 -2.65 -9.43
CA LYS A 121 -4.61 -3.93 -8.70
C LYS A 121 -5.19 -3.81 -7.29
N LEU A 122 -4.84 -2.77 -6.54
CA LEU A 122 -5.41 -2.51 -5.21
C LEU A 122 -6.94 -2.39 -5.27
N LYS A 123 -7.47 -1.59 -6.19
CA LYS A 123 -8.94 -1.47 -6.39
C LYS A 123 -9.60 -2.81 -6.70
N LYS A 124 -8.98 -3.62 -7.58
CA LYS A 124 -9.49 -4.95 -7.92
C LYS A 124 -9.53 -5.87 -6.71
N VAL A 125 -8.45 -5.91 -5.92
CA VAL A 125 -8.37 -6.74 -4.72
C VAL A 125 -9.35 -6.27 -3.65
N GLN A 126 -9.53 -4.96 -3.50
CA GLN A 126 -10.52 -4.40 -2.59
C GLN A 126 -11.94 -4.84 -2.96
N ALA A 127 -12.32 -4.74 -4.24
CA ALA A 127 -13.61 -5.23 -4.72
C ALA A 127 -13.79 -6.74 -4.46
N GLN A 128 -12.79 -7.56 -4.78
CA GLN A 128 -12.82 -9.00 -4.52
C GLN A 128 -13.03 -9.33 -3.03
N LEU A 129 -12.32 -8.63 -2.14
CA LEU A 129 -12.50 -8.82 -0.71
C LEU A 129 -13.91 -8.39 -0.28
N ASP A 130 -14.37 -7.22 -0.73
CA ASP A 130 -15.71 -6.74 -0.38
C ASP A 130 -16.83 -7.69 -0.88
N ASP A 131 -16.63 -8.37 -2.02
CA ASP A 131 -17.51 -9.44 -2.51
C ASP A 131 -17.45 -10.72 -1.65
N GLU A 132 -16.29 -11.06 -1.10
CA GLU A 132 -16.09 -12.16 -0.14
C GLU A 132 -16.63 -11.85 1.27
N LYS A 133 -17.01 -10.60 1.54
CA LYS A 133 -17.43 -10.17 2.89
C LYS A 133 -18.59 -11.04 3.40
N PRO A 134 -18.44 -11.70 4.57
CA PRO A 134 -19.52 -12.47 5.18
C PRO A 134 -20.79 -11.65 5.41
N GLU A 135 -21.94 -12.27 5.22
CA GLU A 135 -23.24 -11.59 5.30
C GLU A 135 -23.48 -10.92 6.65
N TYR A 136 -23.12 -11.58 7.76
CA TYR A 136 -23.28 -11.02 9.11
C TYR A 136 -22.50 -9.71 9.31
N LEU A 137 -21.35 -9.54 8.63
CA LEU A 137 -20.60 -8.28 8.68
C LEU A 137 -21.29 -7.20 7.85
N ARG A 138 -21.86 -7.55 6.69
CA ARG A 138 -22.64 -6.61 5.87
C ARG A 138 -23.85 -6.09 6.64
N GLN A 139 -24.60 -7.00 7.27
CA GLN A 139 -25.76 -6.64 8.10
C GLN A 139 -25.36 -5.76 9.29
N ARG A 140 -24.23 -6.06 9.94
CA ARG A 140 -23.72 -5.24 11.05
C ARG A 140 -23.34 -3.82 10.58
N GLU A 141 -22.68 -3.69 9.44
CA GLU A 141 -22.33 -2.39 8.86
C GLU A 141 -23.56 -1.59 8.46
N GLN A 142 -24.54 -2.25 7.85
CA GLN A 142 -25.82 -1.62 7.50
C GLN A 142 -26.53 -1.06 8.73
N ARG A 143 -26.69 -1.87 9.79
CA ARG A 143 -27.29 -1.42 11.06
C ARG A 143 -26.50 -0.27 11.69
N SER A 144 -25.17 -0.31 11.60
CA SER A 144 -24.32 0.78 12.09
C SER A 144 -24.52 2.07 11.29
N SER A 145 -24.69 1.99 9.97
CA SER A 145 -24.97 3.14 9.11
C SER A 145 -26.34 3.75 9.44
N GLU A 146 -27.37 2.91 9.52
CA GLU A 146 -28.73 3.32 9.89
C GLU A 146 -28.75 4.01 11.27
N HIS A 147 -28.00 3.47 12.24
CA HIS A 147 -27.87 4.09 13.56
C HIS A 147 -27.16 5.44 13.50
N GLN A 148 -26.06 5.57 12.75
CA GLN A 148 -25.34 6.85 12.59
C GLN A 148 -26.22 7.92 11.93
N GLU A 149 -26.97 7.55 10.89
CA GLU A 149 -27.92 8.44 10.22
C GLU A 149 -29.08 8.85 11.13
N SER A 150 -29.58 7.93 11.96
CA SER A 150 -30.58 8.23 12.97
C SER A 150 -30.06 9.23 14.01
N VAL A 151 -28.85 9.01 14.54
CA VAL A 151 -28.20 9.92 15.49
C VAL A 151 -27.94 11.30 14.87
N ALA A 152 -27.51 11.34 13.60
CA ALA A 152 -27.31 12.59 12.87
C ALA A 152 -28.63 13.38 12.74
N ARG A 153 -29.72 12.71 12.35
CA ARG A 153 -31.05 13.32 12.25
C ARG A 153 -31.53 13.89 13.59
N VAL A 154 -31.41 13.13 14.67
CA VAL A 154 -31.79 13.60 16.02
C VAL A 154 -30.94 14.81 16.44
N ARG A 155 -29.63 14.78 16.18
CA ARG A 155 -28.73 15.90 16.47
C ARG A 155 -29.16 17.17 15.73
N ASP A 156 -29.53 17.08 14.47
CA ASP A 156 -29.94 18.24 13.69
C ASP A 156 -31.31 18.77 14.12
N GLN A 157 -32.25 17.89 14.49
CA GLN A 157 -33.51 18.30 15.12
C GLN A 157 -33.28 19.05 16.45
N LEU A 158 -32.36 18.57 17.30
CA LEU A 158 -32.01 19.24 18.56
C LEU A 158 -31.39 20.63 18.34
N LYS A 159 -30.63 20.83 17.26
CA LYS A 159 -30.10 22.16 16.90
C LYS A 159 -31.22 23.13 16.52
N GLN A 160 -32.26 22.66 15.86
CA GLN A 160 -33.39 23.52 15.45
C GLN A 160 -34.27 23.95 16.63
N ILE A 161 -34.29 23.18 17.72
CA ILE A 161 -35.09 23.47 18.93
C ILE A 161 -34.37 24.45 19.87
N ARG A 162 -33.04 24.55 19.78
CA ARG A 162 -32.23 25.41 20.67
C ARG A 162 -32.30 26.86 20.19
N ILE A 163 -33.29 27.61 20.73
CA ILE A 163 -33.40 29.08 20.67
C ILE A 163 -32.23 29.73 21.39
#